data_AF-A0A161WTC7-F1
#
_entry.id   AF-A0A161WTC7-F1
#
_cell.length_a   1.000
_cell.length_b   1.000
_cell.length_c   1.000
_cell.angle_alpha   90.00
_cell.angle_beta   90.00
_cell.angle_gamma   90.00
#
_symmetry.space_group_name_H-M   'P 1'
#
loop_
_entity.id
_entity.type
_entity.pdbx_description
1 polymer ?
#
loop_
_entity_poly.entity_id
_entity_poly.type
_entity_poly.pdbx_seq_one_letter_code
_entity_poly.pdbx_strand_id
1 'polypeptide(L)'
;MLRYRFGASECPHLAYGQPVDQPEIGLRRLGAAQTKDQVVDALWDLRDSSYDHPERWNAFTAEAFFQRLAEELEAAPGDGGAALPAELLARAVERTRDYPSAR
;
A
#
# COMPACT_ATOMS: atom_id res chain seq x y z
N MET A 1 23.95 44.23 -12.27
CA MET A 1 22.60 43.63 -12.40
C MET A 1 22.80 42.18 -12.84
N LEU A 2 22.90 41.25 -11.89
CA LEU A 2 23.23 39.84 -12.14
C LEU A 2 21.93 39.05 -12.38
N ARG A 3 21.76 38.51 -13.59
CA ARG A 3 20.68 37.58 -13.93
C ARG A 3 21.11 36.18 -13.51
N TYR A 4 20.50 35.63 -12.47
CA TYR A 4 20.62 34.21 -12.11
C TYR A 4 19.90 33.37 -13.17
N ARG A 5 20.65 32.48 -13.81
CA ARG A 5 20.14 31.45 -14.72
C ARG A 5 19.94 30.20 -13.88
N PHE A 6 18.72 29.96 -13.40
CA PHE A 6 18.39 28.70 -12.75
C PHE A 6 18.27 27.64 -13.85
N GLY A 7 19.22 26.71 -13.89
CA GLY A 7 19.12 25.52 -14.71
C GLY A 7 17.92 24.72 -14.24
N ALA A 8 16.93 24.55 -15.12
CA ALA A 8 15.88 23.56 -14.94
C ALA A 8 16.55 22.18 -15.06
N SER A 9 17.06 21.67 -13.94
CA SER A 9 17.24 20.24 -13.78
C SER A 9 15.83 19.66 -13.84
N GLU A 10 15.57 18.94 -14.92
CA GLU A 10 14.32 18.25 -15.18
C GLU A 10 14.10 17.19 -14.10
N CYS A 11 13.52 17.59 -12.97
CA CYS A 11 12.82 16.66 -12.11
C CYS A 11 11.70 16.06 -12.97
N PRO A 12 11.61 14.74 -13.15
CA PRO A 12 10.50 14.16 -13.87
C PRO A 12 9.25 14.53 -13.07
N HIS A 13 8.52 15.49 -13.63
CA HIS A 13 7.27 16.00 -13.14
C HIS A 13 6.29 14.83 -13.19
N LEU A 14 6.18 14.08 -12.09
CA LEU A 14 5.01 13.25 -11.85
C LEU A 14 3.82 14.23 -11.91
N ALA A 15 3.07 14.13 -12.99
CA ALA A 15 1.92 14.97 -13.24
C ALA A 15 0.92 14.79 -12.09
N TYR A 16 0.78 15.83 -11.26
CA TYR A 16 -0.39 16.00 -10.41
C TYR A 16 -1.63 15.94 -11.33
N GLY A 17 -2.36 14.82 -11.28
CA GLY A 17 -3.53 14.58 -12.14
C GLY A 17 -3.51 13.27 -12.95
N GLN A 18 -2.48 12.41 -12.83
CA GLN A 18 -2.72 10.98 -13.07
C GLN A 18 -3.60 10.46 -11.92
N PRO A 19 -4.69 9.70 -12.18
CA PRO A 19 -5.45 9.10 -11.10
C PRO A 19 -4.52 8.15 -10.36
N VAL A 20 -4.11 8.53 -9.16
CA VAL A 20 -3.41 7.65 -8.22
C VAL A 20 -4.46 6.80 -7.45
N ASP A 21 -5.68 6.78 -7.98
CA ASP A 21 -6.97 6.61 -7.31
C ASP A 21 -7.40 5.15 -7.20
N GLN A 22 -6.44 4.27 -6.96
CA GLN A 22 -6.67 2.85 -6.99
C GLN A 22 -5.96 2.22 -5.80
N PRO A 23 -6.68 1.77 -4.74
CA PRO A 23 -6.08 0.99 -3.67
C PRO A 23 -5.31 -0.24 -4.22
N GLU A 24 -5.64 -0.67 -5.43
CA GLU A 24 -4.93 -1.67 -6.22
C GLU A 24 -3.47 -1.30 -6.51
N ILE A 25 -3.12 -0.01 -6.62
CA ILE A 25 -1.73 0.46 -6.83
C ILE A 25 -0.94 0.33 -5.53
N GLY A 26 -1.48 0.84 -4.42
CA GLY A 26 -0.85 0.71 -3.10
C GLY A 26 -0.65 -0.75 -2.70
N LEU A 27 -1.67 -1.60 -2.91
CA LEU A 27 -1.60 -3.04 -2.63
C LEU A 27 -0.54 -3.75 -3.49
N ARG A 28 -0.50 -3.43 -4.80
CA ARG A 28 0.49 -4.00 -5.72
C ARG A 28 1.91 -3.57 -5.36
N ARG A 29 2.11 -2.30 -5.01
CA ARG A 29 3.41 -1.77 -4.57
C ARG A 29 3.85 -2.41 -3.27
N LEU A 30 2.93 -2.58 -2.32
CA LEU A 30 3.18 -3.24 -1.05
C LEU A 30 3.62 -4.69 -1.25
N GLY A 31 2.91 -5.46 -2.09
CA GLY A 31 3.25 -6.84 -2.39
C GLY A 31 4.58 -7.02 -3.14
N ALA A 32 5.03 -5.99 -3.87
CA ALA A 32 6.29 -5.98 -4.60
C ALA A 32 7.45 -5.32 -3.82
N ALA A 33 7.22 -4.79 -2.62
CA ALA A 33 8.21 -4.05 -1.88
C ALA A 33 9.33 -4.97 -1.36
N GLN A 34 10.58 -4.57 -1.61
CA GLN A 34 11.77 -5.31 -1.19
C GLN A 34 12.57 -4.55 -0.12
N THR A 35 12.27 -3.27 0.07
CA THR A 35 12.96 -2.40 1.03
C THR A 35 11.96 -1.75 1.97
N LYS A 36 12.45 -1.31 3.14
CA LYS A 36 11.65 -0.58 4.11
C LYS A 36 11.02 0.68 3.51
N ASP A 37 11.79 1.44 2.73
CA ASP A 37 11.30 2.69 2.15
C ASP A 37 10.16 2.44 1.16
N GLN A 38 10.27 1.38 0.34
CA GLN A 38 9.18 0.96 -0.56
C GLN A 38 7.93 0.49 0.19
N VAL A 39 8.08 -0.18 1.34
CA VAL A 39 6.93 -0.53 2.20
C VAL A 39 6.27 0.74 2.72
N VAL A 40 7.06 1.71 3.20
CA VAL A 40 6.53 2.98 3.73
C VAL A 40 5.81 3.77 2.63
N ASP A 41 6.38 3.88 1.43
CA ASP A 41 5.74 4.57 0.30
C ASP A 41 4.42 3.90 -0.09
N ALA A 42 4.38 2.56 -0.14
CA ALA A 42 3.15 1.83 -0.43
C ALA A 42 2.07 2.02 0.66
N LEU A 43 2.46 2.12 1.93
CA LEU A 43 1.53 2.41 3.03
C LEU A 43 0.98 3.85 2.95
N TRP A 44 1.80 4.81 2.49
CA TRP A 44 1.32 6.17 2.20
C TRP A 44 0.29 6.17 1.08
N ASP A 45 0.54 5.45 -0.02
CA ASP A 45 -0.42 5.32 -1.12
C ASP A 45 -1.76 4.71 -0.64
N LEU A 46 -1.72 3.70 0.24
CA LEU A 46 -2.92 3.07 0.80
C LEU A 46 -3.69 4.01 1.73
N ARG A 47 -2.97 4.80 2.55
CA ARG A 47 -3.59 5.82 3.40
C ARG A 47 -4.29 6.87 2.56
N ASP A 48 -3.64 7.39 1.53
CA ASP A 48 -4.23 8.41 0.66
C ASP A 48 -5.47 7.85 -0.06
N SER A 49 -5.39 6.60 -0.53
CA SER A 49 -6.55 5.88 -1.06
C SER A 49 -7.72 5.76 -0.08
N SER A 50 -7.45 5.56 1.21
CA SER A 50 -8.49 5.52 2.25
C SER A 50 -9.12 6.89 2.54
N TYR A 51 -8.36 7.96 2.34
CA TYR A 51 -8.84 9.32 2.49
C TYR A 51 -9.70 9.74 1.29
N ASP A 52 -9.30 9.37 0.08
CA ASP A 52 -9.99 9.74 -1.16
C ASP A 52 -11.22 8.87 -1.43
N HIS A 53 -11.21 7.59 -1.03
CA HIS A 53 -12.28 6.61 -1.25
C HIS A 53 -12.69 5.87 0.04
N PRO A 54 -13.14 6.58 1.09
CA PRO A 54 -13.46 5.96 2.38
C PRO A 54 -14.50 4.83 2.27
N GLU A 55 -15.40 4.89 1.28
CA GLU A 55 -16.39 3.85 1.02
C GLU A 55 -15.79 2.47 0.73
N ARG A 56 -14.57 2.42 0.16
CA ARG A 56 -13.81 1.19 -0.13
C ARG A 56 -13.10 0.62 1.10
N TRP A 57 -13.06 1.37 2.20
CA TRP A 57 -12.32 1.04 3.42
C TRP A 57 -13.23 0.90 4.66
N ASN A 58 -14.55 1.07 4.50
CA ASN A 58 -15.52 1.01 5.61
C ASN A 58 -15.50 -0.31 6.40
N ALA A 59 -15.16 -1.43 5.75
CA ALA A 59 -15.04 -2.74 6.41
C ALA A 59 -13.67 -2.94 7.09
N PHE A 60 -12.71 -2.05 6.85
CA PHE A 60 -11.34 -2.19 7.32
C PHE A 60 -11.23 -1.74 8.78
N THR A 61 -11.15 -2.70 9.70
CA THR A 61 -10.89 -2.44 11.12
C THR A 61 -9.51 -2.98 11.52
N ALA A 62 -8.92 -2.40 12.57
CA ALA A 62 -7.65 -2.90 13.10
C ALA A 62 -7.77 -4.37 13.57
N GLU A 63 -8.90 -4.72 14.19
CA GLU A 63 -9.20 -6.09 14.62
C GLU A 63 -9.22 -7.07 13.43
N ALA A 64 -10.00 -6.76 12.40
CA ALA A 64 -10.08 -7.60 11.21
C ALA A 64 -8.72 -7.70 10.51
N PHE A 65 -7.94 -6.62 10.48
CA PHE A 65 -6.57 -6.64 9.95
C PHE A 65 -5.66 -7.58 10.72
N PHE A 66 -5.58 -7.46 12.05
CA PHE A 66 -4.70 -8.32 12.85
C PHE A 66 -5.13 -9.78 12.83
N GLN A 67 -6.44 -10.06 12.77
CA GLN A 67 -6.94 -11.42 12.62
C GLN A 67 -6.51 -12.02 11.28
N ARG A 68 -6.64 -11.28 10.16
CA ARG A 68 -6.18 -11.76 8.84
C ARG A 68 -4.66 -11.90 8.78
N LEU A 69 -3.92 -10.98 9.38
CA LEU A 69 -2.47 -11.08 9.44
C LEU A 69 -2.01 -12.33 10.20
N ALA A 70 -2.66 -12.65 11.33
CA ALA A 70 -2.39 -13.88 12.07
C ALA A 70 -2.67 -15.13 11.21
N GLU A 71 -3.81 -15.18 10.53
CA GLU A 71 -4.15 -16.27 9.60
C GLU A 71 -3.09 -16.44 8.49
N GLU A 72 -2.62 -15.35 7.88
CA GLU A 72 -1.58 -15.40 6.83
C GLU A 72 -0.22 -15.88 7.40
N LEU A 73 0.14 -15.46 8.61
CA LEU A 73 1.37 -15.90 9.28
C LEU A 73 1.33 -17.39 9.65
N GLU A 74 0.18 -17.89 10.10
CA GLU A 74 -0.02 -19.32 10.40
C GLU A 74 -0.03 -20.19 9.14
N ALA A 75 -0.55 -19.66 8.03
CA ALA A 75 -0.58 -20.35 6.74
C ALA A 75 0.77 -20.36 6.00
N ALA A 76 1.69 -19.46 6.37
CA ALA A 76 3.02 -19.38 5.77
C ALA A 76 3.85 -20.64 6.11
N PRO A 77 4.55 -21.25 5.15
CA PRO A 77 5.37 -22.43 5.40
C PRO A 77 6.49 -22.09 6.40
N GLY A 78 6.56 -22.84 7.50
CA GLY A 78 7.44 -22.58 8.66
C GLY A 78 8.94 -22.77 8.40
N ASP A 79 9.33 -23.18 7.19
CA ASP A 79 10.68 -23.60 6.85
C ASP A 79 11.02 -23.27 5.38
N GLY A 80 11.48 -22.03 5.14
CA GLY A 80 12.31 -21.70 3.97
C GLY A 80 11.58 -21.29 2.69
N GLY A 81 10.25 -21.38 2.62
CA GLY A 81 9.44 -20.74 1.58
C GLY A 81 9.15 -19.30 1.95
N ALA A 82 10.14 -18.40 1.84
CA ALA A 82 10.06 -17.01 2.27
C ALA A 82 9.02 -16.21 1.47
N ALA A 83 7.74 -16.31 1.81
CA ALA A 83 6.81 -15.22 1.53
C ALA A 83 7.42 -13.98 2.20
N LEU A 84 7.72 -12.95 1.40
CA LEU A 84 8.36 -11.76 1.94
C LEU A 84 7.39 -11.11 2.95
N PRO A 85 7.89 -10.56 4.08
CA PRO A 85 7.03 -9.91 5.07
C PRO A 85 6.08 -8.86 4.48
N ALA A 86 6.47 -8.20 3.39
CA ALA A 86 5.65 -7.23 2.67
C ALA A 86 4.51 -7.87 1.85
N GLU A 87 4.72 -9.08 1.31
CA GLU A 87 3.70 -9.83 0.57
C GLU A 87 2.59 -10.33 1.50
N LEU A 88 2.97 -10.88 2.66
CA LEU A 88 2.00 -11.27 3.70
C LEU A 88 1.18 -10.06 4.18
N LEU A 89 1.84 -8.92 4.35
CA LEU A 89 1.17 -7.67 4.71
C LEU A 89 0.18 -7.23 3.62
N ALA A 90 0.56 -7.30 2.34
CA ALA A 90 -0.34 -6.96 1.24
C ALA A 90 -1.59 -7.86 1.20
N ARG A 91 -1.41 -9.18 1.37
CA ARG A 91 -2.53 -10.14 1.41
C ARG A 91 -3.46 -9.89 2.59
N ALA A 92 -2.91 -9.58 3.77
CA ALA A 92 -3.73 -9.24 4.93
C ALA A 92 -4.56 -7.98 4.68
N VAL A 93 -3.97 -6.93 4.10
CA VAL A 93 -4.71 -5.69 3.76
C VAL A 93 -5.81 -5.97 2.73
N GLU A 94 -5.51 -6.72 1.68
CA GLU A 94 -6.49 -7.09 0.64
C GLU A 94 -7.66 -7.87 1.22
N ARG A 95 -7.40 -8.93 2.00
CA ARG A 95 -8.44 -9.76 2.63
C ARG A 95 -9.29 -9.00 3.64
N THR A 96 -8.73 -8.03 4.34
CA THR A 96 -9.48 -7.19 5.28
C THR A 96 -10.38 -6.19 4.55
N ARG A 97 -9.89 -5.59 3.47
CA ARG A 97 -10.67 -4.64 2.66
C ARG A 97 -11.85 -5.32 1.97
N ASP A 98 -11.63 -6.51 1.42
CA ASP A 98 -12.62 -7.23 0.63
C ASP A 98 -13.58 -8.07 1.49
N TYR A 99 -13.50 -7.98 2.82
CA TYR A 99 -14.37 -8.73 3.71
C TYR A 99 -15.81 -8.18 3.62
N PRO A 100 -16.80 -9.01 3.26
CA PRO A 100 -18.19 -8.60 3.30
C PRO A 100 -18.55 -8.35 4.75
N SER A 101 -18.79 -7.09 5.12
CA SER A 101 -19.39 -6.75 6.40
C SER A 101 -20.74 -7.45 6.45
N ALA A 102 -20.82 -8.55 7.21
CA ALA A 102 -22.06 -9.24 7.50
C ALA A 102 -23.04 -8.21 8.10
N ARG A 103 -24.03 -7.83 7.30
CA ARG A 103 -25.15 -6.99 7.73
C ARG A 103 -26.16 -7.82 8.49
#